data_AF-A0A139X5J7-F1
#
_entry.id   AF-A0A139X5J7-F1
#
_cell.length_a   1.000
_cell.length_b   1.000
_cell.length_c   1.000
_cell.angle_alpha   90.00
_cell.angle_beta   90.00
_cell.angle_gamma   90.00
#
_symmetry.space_group_name_H-M   'P 1'
#
loop_
_entity.id
_entity.type
_entity.pdbx_description
1 polymer ?
#
loop_
_entity_poly.entity_id
_entity_poly.type
_entity_poly.pdbx_seq_one_letter_code
_entity_poly.pdbx_strand_id
1 'polypeptide(L)'
;MPITESQKNWQKGNRDKVKKYVAKYEKSRAKTTVYLEKWVTEQIDQVKEPEQTYGNWVRLHIEEWARIKCGETSTSLKNKE
;
A
#
# COMPACT_ATOMS: atom_id res chain seq x y z
N MET A 1 -9.35 -8.38 -5.88
CA MET A 1 -9.69 -9.07 -7.15
C MET A 1 -8.47 -9.81 -7.70
N PRO A 2 -8.60 -11.07 -8.14
CA PRO A 2 -7.51 -11.80 -8.78
C PRO A 2 -7.21 -11.26 -10.19
N ILE A 3 -5.94 -11.29 -10.57
CA ILE A 3 -5.45 -10.84 -11.89
C ILE A 3 -5.94 -11.82 -12.96
N THR A 4 -6.59 -11.33 -14.01
CA THR A 4 -7.14 -12.18 -15.08
C THR A 4 -6.03 -12.77 -15.95
N GLU A 5 -6.30 -13.91 -16.63
CA GLU A 5 -5.33 -14.52 -17.56
C GLU A 5 -4.90 -13.56 -18.70
N SER A 6 -5.83 -12.72 -19.15
CA SER A 6 -5.56 -11.66 -20.12
C SER A 6 -4.53 -10.65 -19.60
N GLN A 7 -4.66 -10.22 -18.33
CA GLN A 7 -3.68 -9.33 -17.69
C GLN A 7 -2.31 -10.01 -17.51
N LYS A 8 -2.27 -11.31 -17.15
CA LYS A 8 -1.00 -12.07 -17.05
C LYS A 8 -0.30 -12.16 -18.41
N ASN A 9 -1.03 -12.44 -19.48
CA ASN A 9 -0.47 -12.53 -20.83
C ASN A 9 0.01 -11.16 -21.34
N TRP A 10 -0.74 -10.09 -21.04
CA TRP A 10 -0.31 -8.72 -21.36
C TRP A 10 0.97 -8.31 -20.60
N GLN A 11 1.07 -8.64 -19.31
CA GLN A 11 2.27 -8.39 -18.51
C GLN A 11 3.48 -9.19 -19.02
N LYS A 12 3.26 -10.42 -19.49
CA LYS A 12 4.31 -11.29 -20.07
C LYS A 12 4.83 -10.73 -21.41
N GLY A 13 3.97 -10.12 -22.22
CA GLY A 13 4.34 -9.47 -23.48
C GLY A 13 4.93 -8.06 -23.33
N ASN A 14 4.71 -7.37 -22.21
CA ASN A 14 5.17 -6.00 -21.95
C ASN A 14 6.11 -5.92 -20.72
N ARG A 15 7.00 -6.91 -20.53
CA ARG A 15 7.88 -7.00 -19.35
C ARG A 15 8.66 -5.70 -19.08
N ASP A 16 9.14 -5.02 -20.11
CA ASP A 16 9.89 -3.76 -19.95
C ASP A 16 9.03 -2.60 -19.44
N LYS A 17 7.75 -2.54 -19.84
CA LYS A 17 6.82 -1.51 -19.33
C LYS A 17 6.45 -1.79 -17.87
N VAL A 18 6.23 -3.06 -17.51
CA VAL A 18 5.98 -3.46 -16.12
C VAL A 18 7.20 -3.16 -15.25
N LYS A 19 8.40 -3.51 -15.69
CA LYS A 19 9.65 -3.17 -14.99
C LYS A 19 9.82 -1.67 -14.80
N LYS A 20 9.56 -0.85 -15.84
CA LYS A 20 9.64 0.61 -15.73
C LYS A 20 8.61 1.18 -14.75
N TYR A 21 7.40 0.63 -14.71
CA TYR A 21 6.36 1.03 -13.76
C TYR A 21 6.74 0.68 -12.32
N VAL A 22 7.18 -0.56 -12.09
CA VAL A 22 7.67 -1.03 -10.77
C VAL A 22 8.87 -0.19 -10.32
N ALA A 23 9.86 0.02 -11.19
CA ALA A 23 11.02 0.84 -10.87
C ALA A 23 10.66 2.31 -10.57
N LYS A 24 9.64 2.87 -11.24
CA LYS A 24 9.13 4.21 -10.92
C LYS A 24 8.42 4.24 -9.57
N TYR A 25 7.68 3.20 -9.24
CA TYR A 25 6.98 3.06 -7.95
C TYR A 25 7.96 2.86 -6.79
N GLU A 26 9.06 2.15 -7.01
CA GLU A 26 10.12 1.89 -6.02
C GLU A 26 11.06 3.08 -5.82
N LYS A 27 11.28 3.92 -6.84
CA LYS A 27 12.23 5.05 -6.76
C LYS A 27 11.91 6.09 -5.67
N SER A 28 10.66 6.22 -5.24
CA SER A 28 10.24 7.17 -4.20
C SER A 28 9.81 6.50 -2.89
N ARG A 29 9.99 5.17 -2.76
CA ARG A 29 9.46 4.41 -1.62
C ARG A 29 10.53 3.51 -1.03
N ALA A 30 10.66 3.56 0.30
CA ALA A 30 11.44 2.57 1.03
C ALA A 30 10.64 1.26 1.15
N LYS A 31 11.31 0.12 0.92
CA LYS A 31 10.74 -1.20 1.19
C LYS A 31 11.25 -1.71 2.52
N THR A 32 10.34 -1.96 3.45
CA THR A 32 10.62 -2.53 4.77
C THR A 32 9.76 -3.79 4.97
N THR A 33 10.36 -4.83 5.53
CA THR A 33 9.64 -6.02 6.01
C THR A 33 9.51 -5.92 7.52
N VAL A 34 8.32 -6.15 8.05
CA VAL A 34 8.04 -6.12 9.50
C VAL A 34 7.50 -7.48 9.93
N TYR A 35 8.02 -7.99 11.03
CA TYR A 35 7.45 -9.12 11.75
C TYR A 35 6.65 -8.58 12.92
N LEU A 36 5.36 -8.89 12.96
CA LEU A 36 4.46 -8.49 14.03
C LEU A 36 4.19 -9.67 14.95
N GLU A 37 4.09 -9.41 16.24
CA GLU A 37 3.67 -10.42 17.20
C GLU A 37 2.22 -10.82 16.95
N LYS A 38 1.88 -12.08 17.30
CA LYS A 38 0.56 -12.64 17.02
C LYS A 38 -0.58 -11.83 17.63
N TRP A 39 -0.43 -11.40 18.88
CA TRP A 39 -1.46 -10.59 19.55
C TRP A 39 -1.70 -9.27 18.82
N VAL A 40 -0.67 -8.67 18.21
CA VAL A 40 -0.83 -7.44 17.40
C VAL A 40 -1.66 -7.74 16.17
N THR A 41 -1.41 -8.85 15.46
CA THR A 41 -2.20 -9.22 14.28
C THR A 41 -3.66 -9.50 14.64
N GLU A 42 -3.93 -10.08 15.81
CA GLU A 42 -5.29 -10.30 16.31
C GLU A 42 -6.01 -8.97 16.59
N GLN A 43 -5.33 -7.97 17.15
CA GLN A 43 -5.90 -6.63 17.31
C GLN A 43 -6.17 -5.97 15.96
N ILE A 44 -5.26 -6.11 14.99
CA ILE A 44 -5.43 -5.55 13.64
C ILE A 44 -6.64 -6.19 12.96
N ASP A 45 -6.85 -7.50 13.11
CA ASP A 45 -7.99 -8.20 12.50
C ASP A 45 -9.35 -7.74 13.03
N GLN A 46 -9.41 -7.21 14.25
CA GLN A 46 -10.64 -6.66 14.81
C GLN A 46 -11.03 -5.30 14.21
N VAL A 47 -10.06 -4.55 13.69
CA VAL A 47 -10.26 -3.16 13.24
C VAL A 47 -10.07 -2.97 11.74
N LYS A 48 -9.29 -3.83 11.07
CA LYS A 48 -9.06 -3.72 9.63
C LYS A 48 -10.33 -4.11 8.87
N GLU A 49 -10.51 -3.53 7.69
CA GLU A 49 -11.55 -4.02 6.79
C GLU A 49 -11.22 -5.45 6.30
N PRO A 50 -12.24 -6.31 6.09
CA PRO A 50 -12.03 -7.69 5.65
C PRO A 50 -11.20 -7.80 4.35
N GLU A 51 -11.41 -6.89 3.41
CA GLU A 51 -10.74 -6.87 2.10
C GLU A 51 -9.33 -6.24 2.15
N GLN A 52 -8.97 -5.61 3.27
CA GLN A 52 -7.71 -4.91 3.41
C GLN A 52 -6.59 -5.86 3.82
N THR A 53 -5.45 -5.77 3.15
CA THR A 53 -4.23 -6.53 3.48
C THR A 53 -3.50 -5.88 4.67
N TYR A 54 -2.81 -6.68 5.49
CA TYR A 54 -1.99 -6.16 6.59
C TYR A 54 -0.96 -5.14 6.12
N GLY A 55 -0.30 -5.41 5.00
CA GLY A 55 0.70 -4.49 4.45
C GLY A 55 0.11 -3.12 4.10
N ASN A 56 -1.10 -3.07 3.54
CA ASN A 56 -1.76 -1.79 3.27
C ASN A 56 -2.23 -1.11 4.55
N TRP A 57 -2.77 -1.88 5.51
CA TRP A 57 -3.22 -1.35 6.80
C TRP A 57 -2.06 -0.71 7.56
N VAL A 58 -0.93 -1.43 7.71
CA VAL A 58 0.27 -0.96 8.41
C VAL A 58 0.86 0.26 7.71
N ARG A 59 0.95 0.24 6.37
CA ARG A 59 1.45 1.37 5.59
C ARG A 59 0.67 2.65 5.88
N LEU A 60 -0.67 2.59 5.85
CA LEU A 60 -1.51 3.75 6.09
C LEU A 60 -1.30 4.33 7.49
N HIS A 61 -1.21 3.48 8.50
CA HIS A 61 -0.99 3.92 9.88
C HIS A 61 0.39 4.53 10.09
N ILE A 62 1.44 3.97 9.47
CA ILE A 62 2.80 4.54 9.54
C ILE A 62 2.87 5.87 8.78
N GLU A 63 2.29 5.95 7.59
CA GLU A 63 2.24 7.20 6.81
C GLU A 63 1.48 8.29 7.58
N GLU A 64 0.34 7.95 8.20
CA GLU A 64 -0.43 8.90 9.00
C GLU A 64 0.32 9.33 10.26
N TRP A 65 0.93 8.39 10.99
CA TRP A 65 1.80 8.71 12.12
C TRP A 65 2.92 9.67 11.71
N ALA A 66 3.57 9.42 10.56
CA ALA A 66 4.63 10.27 10.05
C ALA A 66 4.12 11.68 9.69
N ARG A 67 2.95 11.80 9.06
CA ARG A 67 2.33 13.11 8.76
C ARG A 67 2.05 13.91 10.02
N ILE A 68 1.45 13.27 11.03
CA ILE A 68 1.15 13.90 12.32
C ILE A 68 2.45 14.37 13.00
N LYS A 69 3.51 13.54 12.98
CA LYS A 69 4.79 13.85 13.62
C LYS A 69 5.62 14.89 12.87
N CYS A 70 5.57 14.89 11.55
CA CYS A 70 6.31 15.83 10.71
C CYS A 70 5.54 17.14 10.45
N GLY A 71 4.33 17.28 10.99
CA GLY A 71 3.54 18.51 10.84
C GLY A 71 2.97 18.71 9.43
N GLU A 72 2.88 17.67 8.61
CA GLU A 72 2.15 17.72 7.35
C GLU A 72 0.64 17.65 7.65
N THR A 73 0.07 18.77 8.08
CA THR A 73 -1.38 18.97 8.09
C THR A 73 -1.88 18.81 6.66
N SER A 74 -2.62 17.73 6.39
CA SER A 74 -3.30 17.49 5.13
C SER A 74 -4.31 18.62 4.86
N THR A 75 -3.85 19.65 4.19
CA THR A 75 -4.74 20.59 3.54
C THR A 75 -5.32 19.88 2.31
N SER A 76 -6.64 19.78 2.27
CA SER A 76 -7.46 19.59 1.07
C SER A 76 -7.60 18.18 0.50
N LEU A 77 -8.61 17.45 0.99
CA LEU A 77 -9.53 16.65 0.15
C LEU A 77 -10.95 16.77 0.73
N LYS A 78 -11.44 18.01 0.85
CA LYS A 78 -12.86 18.32 0.70
C LYS A 78 -12.93 19.31 -0.45
N ASN A 79 -13.55 18.88 -1.55
CA ASN A 79 -14.23 19.65 -2.59
C ASN A 79 -14.09 18.94 -3.93
N LYS A 80 -15.09 18.10 -4.22
CA LYS A 80 -15.73 18.02 -5.53
C LYS A 80 -17.20 17.73 -5.24
N GLU A 81 -17.94 18.84 -5.11
CA GLU A 81 -19.36 18.90 -5.47
C GLU A 81 -19.53 18.54 -6.95
#